data_AF-A0A2C2I0E9-F1
#
_entry.id   AF-A0A2C2I0E9-F1
#
_cell.length_a   1.000
_cell.length_b   1.000
_cell.length_c   1.000
_cell.angle_alpha   90.00
_cell.angle_beta   90.00
_cell.angle_gamma   90.00
#
_symmetry.space_group_name_H-M   'P 1'
#
loop_
_entity.id
_entity.type
_entity.pdbx_description
1 polymer ?
#
loop_
_entity_poly.entity_id
_entity_poly.type
_entity_poly.pdbx_seq_one_letter_code
_entity_poly.pdbx_strand_id
1 'polypeptide(L)'
;MKKKYIIMALVVVLLVYLANSNPSKGEYTDWAAKQFMKRNDVSKKLDEVQKENEEGLLGDLASAGKKLAKKYVEPQVGLLIENYTKRNDYIFFSTYTTEFDIGGEHYKYVCVGFSKIFIPIEMPKKKDESAK
;
A
#
# COMPACT_ATOMS: atom_id res chain seq x y z
N MET A 1 -5.33 13.73 -43.39
CA MET A 1 -6.69 13.68 -42.80
C MET A 1 -6.88 12.41 -41.96
N LYS A 2 -6.82 11.20 -42.53
CA LYS A 2 -7.05 9.92 -41.80
C LYS A 2 -6.17 9.69 -40.56
N LYS A 3 -4.87 10.02 -40.63
CA LYS A 3 -3.93 9.86 -39.49
C LYS A 3 -4.30 10.70 -38.26
N LYS A 4 -4.91 11.88 -38.44
CA LYS A 4 -5.36 12.73 -37.32
C LYS A 4 -6.53 12.08 -36.57
N TYR A 5 -7.45 11.43 -37.30
CA TYR A 5 -8.56 10.69 -36.69
C TYR A 5 -8.08 9.41 -35.97
N ILE A 6 -7.06 8.74 -36.49
CA ILE A 6 -6.44 7.59 -35.80
C ILE A 6 -5.79 8.04 -34.47
N ILE A 7 -5.04 9.14 -34.48
CA ILE A 7 -4.45 9.70 -33.26
C ILE A 7 -5.55 10.12 -32.28
N MET A 8 -6.60 10.79 -32.76
CA MET A 8 -7.71 11.21 -31.93
C MET A 8 -8.43 10.01 -31.29
N ALA A 9 -8.66 8.93 -32.05
CA ALA A 9 -9.22 7.69 -31.52
C ALA A 9 -8.32 7.06 -30.45
N LEU A 10 -7.00 7.02 -30.68
CA LEU A 10 -6.04 6.52 -29.68
C LEU A 10 -6.04 7.36 -28.40
N VAL A 11 -6.12 8.69 -28.51
CA VAL A 11 -6.22 9.58 -27.34
C VAL A 11 -7.51 9.32 -26.57
N VAL A 12 -8.64 9.17 -27.25
CA VAL A 12 -9.93 8.84 -26.59
C VAL A 12 -9.84 7.48 -25.88
N VAL A 13 -9.29 6.46 -26.53
CA VAL A 13 -9.09 5.14 -25.92
C VAL A 13 -8.19 5.24 -24.69
N LEU A 14 -7.10 6.01 -24.75
CA LEU A 14 -6.20 6.23 -23.62
C LEU A 14 -6.93 6.92 -22.45
N LEU A 15 -7.71 7.96 -22.71
CA LEU A 15 -8.46 8.67 -21.66
C LEU A 15 -9.51 7.77 -21.00
N VAL A 16 -10.22 6.95 -21.78
CA VAL A 16 -11.18 5.96 -21.26
C VAL A 16 -10.47 4.91 -20.42
N TYR A 17 -9.30 4.45 -20.85
CA TYR A 17 -8.50 3.50 -20.09
C TYR A 17 -8.06 4.08 -18.75
N LEU A 18 -7.56 5.32 -18.73
CA LEU A 18 -7.09 5.99 -17.51
C LEU A 18 -8.24 6.23 -16.52
N ALA A 19 -9.41 6.65 -17.01
CA ALA A 19 -10.60 6.85 -16.18
C ALA A 19 -11.09 5.55 -15.52
N ASN A 20 -11.01 4.41 -16.22
CA ASN A 20 -11.44 3.11 -15.69
C ASN A 20 -10.36 2.35 -14.91
N SER A 21 -9.09 2.79 -14.98
CA SER A 21 -7.97 2.16 -14.27
C SER A 21 -7.64 2.85 -12.94
N ASN A 22 -8.45 3.83 -12.53
CA ASN A 22 -8.27 4.49 -11.25
C ASN A 22 -8.51 3.47 -10.12
N PRO A 23 -7.54 3.24 -9.22
CA PRO A 23 -7.70 2.25 -8.16
C PRO A 23 -8.91 2.57 -7.29
N SER A 24 -9.50 1.53 -6.71
CA SER A 24 -10.58 1.60 -5.75
C SER A 24 -10.07 1.87 -4.32
N LYS A 25 -11.01 2.21 -3.41
CA LYS A 25 -10.69 2.32 -1.97
C LYS A 25 -10.15 0.99 -1.42
N GLY A 26 -10.72 -0.14 -1.84
CA GLY A 26 -10.26 -1.47 -1.44
C GLY A 26 -8.84 -1.80 -1.91
N GLU A 27 -8.50 -1.44 -3.15
CA GLU A 27 -7.13 -1.63 -3.66
C GLU A 27 -6.11 -0.76 -2.89
N TYR A 28 -6.52 0.44 -2.48
CA TYR A 28 -5.70 1.28 -1.62
C TYR A 28 -5.52 0.68 -0.23
N THR A 29 -6.59 0.18 0.40
CA THR A 29 -6.51 -0.40 1.76
C THR A 29 -5.62 -1.63 1.79
N ASP A 30 -5.72 -2.50 0.78
CA ASP A 30 -4.84 -3.66 0.63
C ASP A 30 -3.37 -3.24 0.44
N TRP A 31 -3.13 -2.23 -0.38
CA TRP A 31 -1.78 -1.70 -0.59
C TRP A 31 -1.22 -1.07 0.69
N ALA A 32 -2.01 -0.25 1.38
CA ALA A 32 -1.60 0.47 2.57
C ALA A 32 -1.35 -0.49 3.75
N ALA A 33 -2.19 -1.51 3.94
CA ALA A 33 -1.97 -2.55 4.94
C ALA A 33 -0.65 -3.30 4.71
N LYS A 34 -0.33 -3.64 3.45
CA LYS A 34 0.98 -4.23 3.10
C LYS A 34 2.14 -3.29 3.39
N GLN A 35 2.00 -2.00 3.10
CA GLN A 35 3.05 -1.02 3.43
C GLN A 35 3.24 -0.87 4.93
N PHE A 36 2.15 -0.86 5.71
CA PHE A 36 2.20 -0.82 7.17
C PHE A 36 2.93 -2.04 7.73
N MET A 37 2.54 -3.25 7.30
CA MET A 37 3.20 -4.49 7.71
C MET A 37 4.68 -4.50 7.33
N LYS A 38 5.04 -4.14 6.09
CA LYS A 38 6.43 -4.10 5.61
C LYS A 38 7.30 -3.11 6.39
N ARG A 39 6.71 -2.05 6.93
CA ARG A 39 7.42 -1.02 7.71
C ARG A 39 7.53 -1.34 9.19
N ASN A 40 6.78 -2.33 9.68
CA ASN A 40 6.87 -2.76 11.07
C ASN A 40 8.17 -3.53 11.32
N ASP A 41 8.87 -3.19 12.40
CA ASP A 41 10.15 -3.79 12.80
C ASP A 41 10.07 -5.30 12.94
N VAL A 42 8.92 -5.82 13.40
CA VAL A 42 8.69 -7.26 13.54
C VAL A 42 8.73 -7.97 12.19
N SER A 43 8.09 -7.42 11.16
CA SER A 43 8.10 -8.04 9.83
C SER A 43 9.47 -7.97 9.18
N LYS A 44 10.23 -6.89 9.41
CA LYS A 44 11.61 -6.77 8.94
C LYS A 44 12.51 -7.83 9.57
N LYS A 45 12.44 -8.01 10.90
CA LYS A 45 13.22 -9.05 11.60
C LYS A 45 12.83 -10.46 11.18
N LEU A 46 11.54 -10.72 10.94
CA LEU A 46 11.08 -12.00 10.42
C LEU A 46 11.65 -12.29 9.02
N ASP A 47 11.72 -11.27 8.14
CA ASP A 47 12.33 -11.41 6.81
C ASP A 47 13.85 -11.62 6.88
N GLU A 48 14.54 -10.98 7.83
CA GLU A 48 15.97 -11.18 8.09
C GLU A 48 16.26 -12.61 8.59
N VAL A 49 15.56 -13.06 9.62
CA VAL A 49 15.71 -14.42 10.19
C VAL A 49 15.40 -15.50 9.15
N GLN A 50 14.37 -15.29 8.31
CA GLN A 50 14.04 -16.22 7.23
C GLN A 50 15.17 -16.33 6.21
N LYS A 51 15.82 -15.21 5.84
CA LYS A 51 16.93 -15.20 4.88
C LYS A 51 18.22 -15.76 5.46
N GLU A 52 18.49 -15.52 6.74
CA GLU A 52 19.71 -15.99 7.40
C GLU A 52 19.64 -17.48 7.77
N ASN A 53 18.44 -18.03 7.98
CA ASN A 53 18.23 -19.41 8.45
C ASN A 53 17.25 -20.17 7.54
N GLU A 54 17.44 -20.12 6.23
CA GLU A 54 16.48 -20.62 5.23
C GLU A 54 16.15 -22.13 5.39
N GLU A 55 17.09 -22.94 5.87
CA GLU A 55 16.92 -24.39 6.10
C GLU A 55 16.79 -24.79 7.59
N GLY A 56 16.62 -23.82 8.50
CA GLY A 56 16.59 -24.06 9.95
C GLY A 56 15.20 -23.89 10.60
N LEU A 57 15.01 -24.50 11.79
CA LEU A 57 13.79 -24.37 12.60
C LEU A 57 13.37 -22.91 12.86
N LEU A 58 14.35 -22.00 12.94
CA LEU A 58 14.11 -20.56 13.08
C LEU A 58 13.54 -19.92 11.80
N GLY A 59 14.01 -20.34 10.62
CA GLY A 59 13.44 -19.92 9.33
C GLY A 59 12.01 -20.43 9.14
N ASP A 60 11.76 -21.68 9.54
CA ASP A 60 10.41 -22.26 9.54
C ASP A 60 9.46 -21.49 10.46
N LEU A 61 9.90 -21.16 11.68
CA LEU A 61 9.12 -20.37 12.63
C LEU A 61 8.88 -18.94 12.11
N ALA A 62 9.89 -18.30 11.52
CA ALA A 62 9.74 -16.99 10.89
C ALA A 62 8.72 -17.03 9.74
N SER A 63 8.76 -18.07 8.91
CA SER A 63 7.81 -18.28 7.82
C SER A 63 6.37 -18.48 8.32
N ALA A 64 6.20 -19.24 9.41
CA ALA A 64 4.92 -19.48 10.05
C ALA A 64 4.36 -18.19 10.66
N GLY A 65 5.20 -17.43 11.37
CA GLY A 65 4.85 -16.10 11.88
C GLY A 65 4.39 -15.15 10.78
N LYS A 66 5.11 -15.12 9.65
CA LYS A 66 4.74 -14.32 8.47
C LYS A 66 3.41 -14.75 7.85
N LYS A 67 3.14 -16.06 7.75
CA LYS A 67 1.85 -16.60 7.29
C LYS A 67 0.70 -16.20 8.22
N LEU A 68 0.91 -16.27 9.53
CA LEU A 68 -0.09 -15.87 10.53
C LEU A 68 -0.36 -14.37 10.48
N ALA A 69 0.69 -13.55 10.38
CA ALA A 69 0.57 -12.11 10.22
C ALA A 69 -0.25 -11.73 8.97
N LYS A 70 0.04 -12.37 7.83
CA LYS A 70 -0.71 -12.17 6.59
C LYS A 70 -2.18 -12.62 6.70
N LYS A 71 -2.45 -13.72 7.43
CA LYS A 71 -3.80 -14.28 7.54
C LYS A 71 -4.70 -13.52 8.51
N TYR A 72 -4.15 -13.02 9.61
CA TYR A 72 -4.94 -12.45 10.70
C TYR A 72 -4.67 -10.98 10.96
N VAL A 73 -3.42 -10.52 10.83
CA VAL A 73 -3.05 -9.13 11.17
C VAL A 73 -3.30 -8.20 9.98
N GLU A 74 -2.88 -8.58 8.78
CA GLU A 74 -3.04 -7.77 7.56
C GLU A 74 -4.52 -7.39 7.30
N PRO A 75 -5.52 -8.30 7.41
CA PRO A 75 -6.92 -7.93 7.24
C PRO A 75 -7.44 -6.98 8.32
N GLN A 76 -7.00 -7.14 9.59
CA GLN A 76 -7.42 -6.26 10.68
C GLN A 76 -6.87 -4.84 10.50
N VAL A 77 -5.60 -4.73 10.10
CA VAL A 77 -4.98 -3.46 9.73
C VAL A 77 -5.70 -2.85 8.51
N GLY A 78 -6.05 -3.67 7.53
CA GLY A 78 -6.82 -3.26 6.36
C GLY A 78 -8.17 -2.62 6.72
N LEU A 79 -8.95 -3.25 7.62
CA LEU A 79 -10.22 -2.70 8.11
C LEU A 79 -10.05 -1.38 8.85
N LEU A 80 -9.00 -1.27 9.67
CA LEU A 80 -8.71 -0.05 10.39
C LEU A 80 -8.35 1.07 9.41
N ILE A 81 -7.44 0.82 8.46
CA ILE A 81 -7.08 1.77 7.41
C ILE A 81 -8.33 2.17 6.63
N GLU A 82 -9.17 1.22 6.21
CA GLU A 82 -10.40 1.50 5.46
C GLU A 82 -11.32 2.47 6.21
N ASN A 83 -11.52 2.26 7.50
CA ASN A 83 -12.38 3.10 8.32
C ASN A 83 -11.89 4.56 8.42
N TYR A 84 -10.57 4.75 8.48
CA TYR A 84 -9.94 6.07 8.57
C TYR A 84 -9.55 6.67 7.22
N THR A 85 -9.70 5.93 6.12
CA THR A 85 -9.36 6.39 4.77
C THR A 85 -10.44 7.29 4.21
N LYS A 86 -10.06 8.53 3.87
CA LYS A 86 -10.81 9.42 2.99
C LYS A 86 -10.28 9.31 1.57
N ARG A 87 -11.17 9.03 0.62
CA ARG A 87 -10.87 9.02 -0.82
C ARG A 87 -11.49 10.24 -1.48
N ASN A 88 -10.69 11.01 -2.21
CA ASN A 88 -11.21 12.04 -3.12
C ASN A 88 -10.90 11.64 -4.56
N ASP A 89 -11.94 11.54 -5.37
CA ASP A 89 -11.86 11.08 -6.75
C ASP A 89 -11.69 12.24 -7.72
N TYR A 90 -10.72 12.11 -8.63
CA TYR A 90 -10.50 12.99 -9.77
C TYR A 90 -10.60 12.16 -11.06
N ILE A 91 -10.67 12.85 -12.21
CA ILE A 91 -10.97 12.23 -13.51
C ILE A 91 -9.99 11.09 -13.87
N PHE A 92 -8.72 11.22 -13.50
CA PHE A 92 -7.67 10.25 -13.84
C PHE A 92 -6.94 9.65 -12.64
N PHE A 93 -7.16 10.18 -11.45
CA PHE A 93 -6.46 9.78 -10.24
C PHE A 93 -7.37 9.95 -9.03
N SER A 94 -7.04 9.30 -7.92
CA SER A 94 -7.66 9.55 -6.63
C SER A 94 -6.62 9.85 -5.58
N THR A 95 -6.97 10.71 -4.64
CA THR A 95 -6.17 10.93 -3.43
C THR A 95 -6.73 10.10 -2.30
N TYR A 96 -5.84 9.55 -1.49
CA TYR A 96 -6.15 8.72 -0.35
C TYR A 96 -5.43 9.29 0.86
N THR A 97 -6.22 9.67 1.86
CA THR A 97 -5.70 10.19 3.12
C THR A 97 -6.20 9.31 4.24
N THR A 98 -5.27 8.70 4.96
CA THR A 98 -5.57 7.86 6.12
C THR A 98 -4.85 8.45 7.33
N GLU A 99 -5.60 8.71 8.39
CA GLU A 99 -5.09 9.33 9.60
C GLU A 99 -5.69 8.61 10.82
N PHE A 100 -4.84 8.00 11.65
CA PHE A 100 -5.27 7.29 12.84
C PHE A 100 -4.20 7.28 13.93
N ASP A 101 -4.64 7.23 15.19
CA ASP A 101 -3.77 7.10 16.36
C ASP A 101 -3.79 5.66 16.88
N ILE A 102 -2.62 5.03 16.99
CA ILE A 102 -2.47 3.70 17.59
C ILE A 102 -1.30 3.73 18.57
N GLY A 103 -1.54 3.27 19.80
CA GLY A 103 -0.46 3.09 20.80
C GLY A 103 0.28 4.37 21.18
N GLY A 104 -0.35 5.55 21.02
CA GLY A 104 0.26 6.86 21.27
C GLY A 104 1.07 7.42 20.09
N GLU A 105 1.06 6.76 18.93
CA GLU A 105 1.68 7.26 17.70
C GLU A 105 0.60 7.67 16.68
N HIS A 106 0.81 8.84 16.07
CA HIS A 106 -0.05 9.39 15.04
C HIS A 106 0.42 8.94 13.66
N TYR A 107 -0.38 8.13 12.97
CA TYR A 107 -0.09 7.61 11.65
C TYR A 107 -0.85 8.41 10.59
N LYS A 108 -0.10 9.08 9.70
CA LYS A 108 -0.67 9.78 8.54
C LYS A 108 -0.09 9.22 7.25
N TYR A 109 -0.96 8.73 6.39
CA TYR A 109 -0.65 8.23 5.07
C TYR A 109 -1.40 9.06 4.02
N VAL A 110 -0.67 9.75 3.16
CA VAL A 110 -1.21 10.46 2.00
C VAL A 110 -0.64 9.85 0.73
N CYS A 111 -1.53 9.43 -0.17
CA CYS A 111 -1.16 8.74 -1.39
C CYS A 111 -2.02 9.21 -2.57
N VAL A 112 -1.43 9.23 -3.76
CA VAL A 112 -2.14 9.38 -5.03
C VAL A 112 -2.18 8.03 -5.73
N GLY A 113 -3.39 7.57 -6.06
CA GLY A 113 -3.62 6.42 -6.92
C GLY A 113 -3.86 6.86 -8.36
N PHE A 114 -3.14 6.30 -9.32
CA PHE A 114 -3.30 6.54 -10.76
C PHE A 114 -2.99 5.26 -11.53
N SER A 115 -3.89 4.82 -12.42
CA SER A 115 -3.66 3.66 -13.30
C SER A 115 -3.12 2.41 -12.57
N LYS A 116 -3.77 2.02 -11.46
CA LYS A 116 -3.38 0.91 -10.55
C LYS A 116 -2.05 1.08 -9.80
N ILE A 117 -1.42 2.25 -9.89
CA ILE A 117 -0.18 2.58 -9.18
C ILE A 117 -0.52 3.49 -8.00
N PHE A 118 0.12 3.26 -6.86
CA PHE A 118 0.02 4.10 -5.67
C PHE A 118 1.34 4.83 -5.43
N ILE A 119 1.31 6.15 -5.48
CA ILE A 119 2.44 7.03 -5.26
C ILE A 119 2.28 7.68 -3.88
N PRO A 120 3.12 7.34 -2.89
CA PRO A 120 3.04 7.98 -1.58
C PRO A 120 3.58 9.41 -1.63
N ILE A 121 2.81 10.34 -1.07
CA ILE A 121 3.22 11.73 -0.86
C ILE A 121 3.72 11.91 0.58
N GLU A 122 2.98 11.36 1.53
CA GLU A 122 3.30 11.42 2.95
C GLU A 122 3.14 10.02 3.54
N MET A 123 4.16 9.56 4.25
CA MET A 123 4.12 8.32 5.00
C MET A 123 4.78 8.56 6.36
N PRO A 124 4.39 7.84 7.42
CA PRO A 124 5.05 7.93 8.71
C PRO A 124 6.56 7.73 8.50
N LYS A 125 7.35 8.66 9.03
CA LYS A 125 8.81 8.52 9.03
C LYS A 125 9.13 7.22 9.77
N LYS A 126 10.01 6.41 9.19
CA LYS A 126 10.60 5.31 9.96
C LYS A 126 11.21 5.94 11.22
N LYS A 127 10.93 5.37 12.39
CA LYS A 127 11.74 5.68 13.57
C LYS A 127 13.17 5.31 13.18
N ASP A 128 13.99 6.32 12.94
CA ASP A 128 15.41 6.12 12.74
C ASP A 128 15.94 5.48 14.03
N GLU A 129 16.41 4.23 13.94
CA GLU A 129 17.18 3.55 14.99
C GLU A 129 18.55 4.23 15.24
N SER A 130 18.80 5.44 14.76
CA SER A 130 20.05 6.19 14.96
C SER A 130 20.07 7.10 16.20
N ALA A 131 19.03 7.05 17.03
CA ALA A 131 18.98 7.75 18.31
C ALA A 131 19.07 6.79 19.50
N LYS A 132 20.13 5.99 19.57
CA LYS A 132 20.67 5.44 20.83
C LYS A 132 22.18 5.31 20.74
#